data_AF-A0A350C722-F1
#
_entry.id   AF-A0A350C722-F1
#
_cell.length_a   1.000
_cell.length_b   1.000
_cell.length_c   1.000
_cell.angle_alpha   90.00
_cell.angle_beta   90.00
_cell.angle_gamma   90.00
#
_symmetry.space_group_name_H-M   'P 1'
#
loop_
_entity.id
_entity.type
_entity.pdbx_description
1 polymer ?
#
loop_
_entity_poly.entity_id
_entity_poly.type
_entity_poly.pdbx_seq_one_letter_code
_entity_poly.pdbx_strand_id
1 'polypeptide(L)'
;MLYNHIYRPTLKLKYFLLFIIITALGLFFFYSQAKSKANKQTIITEEISQGIPDDFLAFYNQFHEDTTFQLAHINFPLKGIKAIEDIGGGEDYLYARNEWIIHRPFDDMGGTFSRSFEEFAGMIVETMIANDGQFRSVRRWAKLGDEWNLIFYQPMGMY
;
A
#
# COMPACT_ATOMS: atom_id res chain seq x y z
N MET A 1 77.17 -3.32 9.89
CA MET A 1 76.61 -2.23 9.05
C MET A 1 75.16 -2.04 9.44
N LEU A 2 74.83 -0.86 9.95
CA LEU A 2 73.47 -0.43 10.32
C LEU A 2 72.68 -0.01 9.08
N TYR A 3 71.41 -0.41 8.97
CA TYR A 3 70.39 0.46 8.39
C TYR A 3 68.98 0.10 8.92
N ASN A 4 68.50 0.88 9.91
CA ASN A 4 67.10 0.90 10.30
C ASN A 4 66.34 1.80 9.31
N HIS A 5 65.45 1.22 8.51
CA HIS A 5 64.59 2.00 7.63
C HIS A 5 63.36 2.50 8.42
N ILE A 6 63.42 3.76 8.82
CA ILE A 6 62.29 4.49 9.43
C ILE A 6 61.23 4.68 8.34
N TYR A 7 60.02 4.14 8.57
CA TYR A 7 58.87 4.35 7.70
C TYR A 7 58.30 5.76 7.95
N ARG A 8 58.59 6.71 7.05
CA ARG A 8 57.93 8.03 7.05
C ARG A 8 56.78 7.99 6.06
N PRO A 9 55.51 7.96 6.51
CA PRO A 9 54.38 8.03 5.59
C PRO A 9 54.41 9.39 4.88
N THR A 10 54.43 9.35 3.55
CA THR A 10 54.46 10.55 2.72
C THR A 10 53.16 11.33 2.91
N LEU A 11 53.27 12.65 2.93
CA LEU A 11 52.16 13.59 3.16
C LEU A 11 50.93 13.29 2.26
N LYS A 12 51.17 12.74 1.06
CA LYS A 12 50.15 12.32 0.09
C LYS A 12 49.25 11.18 0.58
N LEU A 13 49.76 10.24 1.39
CA LEU A 13 48.96 9.13 1.95
C LEU A 13 47.96 9.62 3.00
N LYS A 14 48.32 10.67 3.75
CA LYS A 14 47.44 11.29 4.75
C LYS A 14 46.26 12.02 4.10
N TYR A 15 46.51 12.75 3.01
CA TYR A 15 45.43 13.42 2.27
C TYR A 15 44.54 12.43 1.51
N PHE A 16 45.09 11.32 1.02
CA PHE A 16 44.31 10.24 0.42
C PHE A 16 43.36 9.57 1.43
N LEU A 17 43.83 9.30 2.65
CA LEU A 17 42.98 8.77 3.74
C LEU A 17 41.94 9.79 4.22
N LEU A 18 42.30 11.09 4.29
CA LEU A 18 41.37 12.17 4.63
C LEU A 18 40.23 12.29 3.60
N PHE A 19 40.55 12.14 2.31
CA PHE A 19 39.57 12.19 1.23
C PHE A 19 38.55 11.03 1.30
N ILE A 20 39.00 9.81 1.61
CA ILE A 20 38.12 8.64 1.79
C ILE A 20 37.14 8.86 2.95
N ILE A 21 37.61 9.40 4.08
CA ILE A 21 36.77 9.68 5.26
C ILE A 21 35.68 10.72 4.94
N ILE A 22 36.01 11.77 4.17
CA ILE A 22 35.04 12.80 3.75
C ILE A 22 33.99 12.22 2.79
N THR A 23 34.39 11.34 1.85
CA THR A 23 33.42 10.67 0.96
C THR A 23 32.51 9.69 1.70
N ALA A 24 33.01 8.98 2.72
CA ALA A 24 32.21 8.08 3.54
C ALA A 24 31.21 8.83 4.44
N LEU A 25 31.59 9.98 4.99
CA LEU A 25 30.70 10.86 5.77
C LEU A 25 29.64 11.55 4.91
N GLY A 26 29.97 11.89 3.66
CA GLY A 26 29.01 12.44 2.69
C GLY A 26 27.93 11.42 2.28
N LEU A 27 28.29 10.16 2.11
CA LEU A 27 27.32 9.08 1.80
C LEU A 27 26.42 8.72 3.00
N PHE A 28 26.87 8.92 4.23
CA PHE A 28 26.05 8.73 5.43
C PHE A 28 24.93 9.77 5.56
N PHE A 29 25.18 11.02 5.14
CA PHE A 29 24.18 12.10 5.18
C PHE A 29 23.10 12.00 4.09
N PHE A 30 23.34 11.24 3.01
CA PHE A 30 22.29 10.94 2.01
C PHE A 30 21.46 9.69 2.35
N TYR A 31 21.89 8.85 3.30
CA TYR A 31 21.12 7.68 3.73
C TYR A 31 20.08 8.01 4.81
N SER A 32 20.17 9.17 5.47
CA SER A 32 19.25 9.56 6.55
C SER A 32 18.05 10.41 6.09
N GLN A 33 17.96 10.79 4.81
CA GLN A 33 16.79 11.45 4.23
C GLN A 33 15.82 10.41 3.63
N ALA A 34 15.38 9.45 4.45
CA ALA A 34 14.31 8.52 4.09
C ALA A 34 13.52 8.12 5.33
N LYS A 35 12.78 9.07 5.91
CA LYS A 35 11.49 8.87 6.61
C LYS A 35 10.97 10.21 7.13
N SER A 36 10.54 11.05 6.20
CA SER A 36 9.43 11.97 6.45
C SER A 36 8.51 11.90 5.24
N LYS A 37 7.71 10.82 5.18
CA LYS A 37 6.40 10.95 4.58
C LYS A 37 5.50 11.32 5.75
N ALA A 38 5.01 12.55 5.74
CA ALA A 38 3.83 12.91 6.50
C ALA A 38 2.79 11.83 6.21
N ASN A 39 2.52 11.00 7.21
CA ASN A 39 1.50 9.99 7.18
C ASN A 39 0.18 10.75 7.08
N LYS A 40 -0.32 10.94 5.86
CA LYS A 40 -1.75 11.20 5.64
C LYS A 40 -2.43 9.87 5.95
N GLN A 41 -2.50 9.55 7.24
CA GLN A 41 -3.32 8.47 7.75
C GLN A 41 -4.72 8.87 7.29
N THR A 42 -5.29 8.11 6.36
CA THR A 42 -6.70 8.25 6.01
C THR A 42 -7.47 7.81 7.25
N ILE A 43 -7.69 8.76 8.16
CA ILE A 43 -8.50 8.55 9.35
C ILE A 43 -9.84 8.07 8.82
N ILE A 44 -10.16 6.81 9.10
CA ILE A 44 -11.53 6.33 8.98
C ILE A 44 -12.28 7.16 10.02
N THR A 45 -12.94 8.23 9.56
CA THR A 45 -13.71 9.10 10.43
C THR A 45 -14.74 8.26 11.16
N GLU A 46 -15.06 8.62 12.41
CA GLU A 46 -16.03 7.89 13.24
C GLU A 46 -17.36 7.64 12.52
N GLU A 47 -17.76 8.54 11.61
CA GLU A 47 -18.95 8.43 10.78
C GLU A 47 -18.87 7.27 9.76
N ILE A 48 -17.68 7.01 9.20
CA ILE A 48 -17.43 5.94 8.21
C ILE A 48 -17.29 4.57 8.90
N SER A 49 -16.89 4.54 10.18
CA SER A 49 -16.73 3.31 10.95
C SER A 49 -17.97 2.88 11.74
N GLN A 50 -19.06 3.66 11.73
CA GLN A 50 -20.27 3.29 12.47
C GLN A 50 -20.83 1.95 11.98
N GLY A 51 -21.01 1.00 12.90
CA GLY A 51 -21.54 -0.33 12.59
C GLY A 51 -20.52 -1.30 11.98
N ILE A 52 -19.25 -0.88 11.85
CA ILE A 52 -18.17 -1.73 11.34
C ILE A 52 -17.38 -2.32 12.52
N PRO A 53 -17.10 -3.63 12.54
CA PRO A 53 -16.30 -4.25 13.59
C PRO A 53 -14.88 -3.68 13.70
N ASP A 54 -14.39 -3.45 14.92
CA ASP A 54 -13.03 -2.91 15.15
C ASP A 54 -11.92 -3.83 14.61
N ASP A 55 -12.12 -5.14 14.70
CA ASP A 55 -11.18 -6.14 14.18
C ASP A 55 -11.08 -6.07 12.64
N PHE A 56 -12.17 -5.73 11.96
CA PHE A 56 -12.16 -5.45 10.52
C PHE A 56 -11.35 -4.18 10.20
N LEU A 57 -11.49 -3.10 10.97
CA LEU A 57 -10.74 -1.86 10.72
C LEU A 57 -9.23 -2.07 10.87
N ALA A 58 -8.81 -2.84 11.88
CA ALA A 58 -7.41 -3.23 12.07
C ALA A 58 -6.90 -4.07 10.89
N PHE A 59 -7.67 -5.09 10.49
CA PHE A 59 -7.38 -5.90 9.30
C PHE A 59 -7.27 -5.04 8.03
N TYR A 60 -8.23 -4.15 7.79
CA TYR A 60 -8.32 -3.33 6.58
C TYR A 60 -7.11 -2.41 6.44
N ASN A 61 -6.66 -1.81 7.54
CA ASN A 61 -5.46 -0.97 7.54
C ASN A 61 -4.22 -1.81 7.17
N GLN A 62 -4.03 -2.96 7.82
CA GLN A 62 -2.91 -3.85 7.52
C GLN A 62 -2.94 -4.37 6.07
N PHE A 63 -4.13 -4.70 5.55
CA PHE A 63 -4.35 -5.13 4.17
C PHE A 63 -3.87 -4.11 3.14
N HIS A 64 -3.98 -2.82 3.42
CA HIS A 64 -3.58 -1.78 2.48
C HIS A 64 -2.13 -1.28 2.70
N GLU A 65 -1.52 -1.58 3.85
CA GLU A 65 -0.15 -1.18 4.19
C GLU A 65 0.89 -2.26 3.88
N ASP A 66 0.54 -3.54 4.02
CA ASP A 66 1.44 -4.69 3.82
C ASP A 66 1.01 -5.53 2.61
N THR A 67 1.85 -5.55 1.58
CA THR A 67 1.58 -6.27 0.33
C THR A 67 1.59 -7.79 0.49
N THR A 68 2.39 -8.32 1.42
CA THR A 68 2.44 -9.76 1.70
C THR A 68 1.17 -10.18 2.43
N PHE A 69 0.77 -9.38 3.42
CA PHE A 69 -0.49 -9.59 4.13
C PHE A 69 -1.69 -9.48 3.17
N GLN A 70 -1.68 -8.48 2.28
CA GLN A 70 -2.70 -8.31 1.25
C GLN A 70 -2.87 -9.59 0.41
N LEU A 71 -1.78 -10.10 -0.15
CA LEU A 71 -1.81 -11.29 -1.01
C LEU A 71 -2.18 -12.57 -0.26
N ALA A 72 -1.94 -12.64 1.05
CA ALA A 72 -2.32 -13.77 1.89
C ALA A 72 -3.83 -13.77 2.20
N HIS A 73 -4.46 -12.61 2.29
CA HIS A 73 -5.89 -12.44 2.65
C HIS A 73 -6.79 -12.18 1.45
N ILE A 74 -6.39 -12.65 0.28
CA ILE A 74 -7.23 -12.70 -0.92
C ILE A 74 -7.46 -14.16 -1.25
N ASN A 75 -8.73 -14.55 -1.32
CA ASN A 75 -9.10 -15.90 -1.72
C ASN A 75 -9.03 -16.02 -3.26
N PHE A 76 -7.85 -16.37 -3.78
CA PHE A 76 -7.64 -16.60 -5.20
C PHE A 76 -8.15 -17.98 -5.66
N PRO A 77 -8.74 -18.12 -6.86
CA PRO A 77 -9.08 -17.04 -7.79
C PRO A 77 -10.18 -16.15 -7.22
N LEU A 78 -9.94 -14.84 -7.23
CA LEU A 78 -10.82 -13.87 -6.62
C LEU A 78 -11.95 -13.57 -7.58
N LYS A 79 -13.19 -13.82 -7.14
CA LYS A 79 -14.38 -13.44 -7.90
C LYS A 79 -14.46 -11.92 -8.03
N GLY A 80 -14.96 -11.45 -9.16
CA GLY A 80 -15.08 -10.04 -9.39
C GLY A 80 -15.76 -9.69 -10.69
N ILE A 81 -15.66 -8.41 -11.04
CA ILE A 81 -16.16 -7.87 -12.30
C ILE A 81 -14.99 -7.23 -13.03
N LYS A 82 -14.84 -7.49 -14.32
CA LYS A 82 -13.91 -6.75 -15.17
C LYS A 82 -14.67 -5.64 -15.90
N ALA A 83 -14.19 -4.40 -15.79
CA ALA A 83 -14.80 -3.28 -16.50
C ALA A 83 -14.66 -3.46 -18.02
N ILE A 84 -15.73 -3.17 -18.76
CA ILE A 84 -15.72 -3.14 -20.22
C ILE A 84 -15.69 -1.66 -20.63
N GLU A 85 -14.56 -1.22 -21.18
CA GLU A 85 -14.25 0.20 -21.44
C GLU A 85 -15.28 0.91 -22.34
N ASP A 86 -16.02 0.16 -23.17
CA ASP A 86 -16.81 0.74 -24.27
C ASP A 86 -18.35 0.71 -24.10
N ILE A 87 -18.90 0.03 -23.08
CA ILE A 87 -20.35 -0.29 -23.05
C ILE A 87 -21.05 0.17 -21.76
N GLY A 88 -20.30 0.61 -20.74
CA GLY A 88 -20.87 0.92 -19.43
C GLY A 88 -21.32 -0.35 -18.72
N GLY A 89 -20.47 -0.91 -17.87
CA GLY A 89 -20.73 -2.14 -17.13
C GLY A 89 -19.49 -3.02 -17.01
N GLY A 90 -19.73 -4.28 -16.65
CA GLY A 90 -18.66 -5.28 -16.58
C GLY A 90 -19.18 -6.70 -16.61
N GLU A 91 -18.25 -7.63 -16.83
CA GLU A 91 -18.51 -9.07 -16.87
C GLU A 91 -17.93 -9.78 -15.66
N ASP A 92 -18.54 -10.90 -15.27
CA ASP A 92 -18.00 -11.77 -14.23
C ASP A 92 -16.57 -12.21 -14.60
N TYR A 93 -15.65 -12.06 -13.65
CA TYR A 93 -14.25 -12.36 -13.84
C TYR A 93 -13.66 -13.08 -12.62
N LEU A 94 -12.61 -13.85 -12.87
CA LEU A 94 -11.83 -14.55 -11.85
C LEU A 94 -10.40 -14.03 -11.88
N TYR A 95 -10.08 -13.12 -10.97
CA TYR A 95 -8.74 -12.58 -10.83
C TYR A 95 -7.80 -13.66 -10.31
N ALA A 96 -6.76 -13.98 -11.08
CA ALA A 96 -5.63 -14.79 -10.68
C ALA A 96 -4.65 -13.99 -9.80
N ARG A 97 -3.86 -14.71 -9.01
CA ARG A 97 -2.86 -14.12 -8.12
C ARG A 97 -1.82 -13.27 -8.85
N ASN A 98 -1.41 -13.70 -10.05
CA ASN A 98 -0.34 -13.06 -10.84
C ASN A 98 -0.80 -11.82 -11.61
N GLU A 99 -2.11 -11.60 -11.77
CA GLU A 99 -2.66 -10.37 -12.38
C GLU A 99 -3.17 -9.37 -11.34
N TRP A 100 -3.11 -9.74 -10.05
CA TRP A 100 -3.59 -8.88 -8.98
C TRP A 100 -2.76 -7.59 -8.87
N ILE A 101 -3.46 -6.47 -8.82
CA ILE A 101 -2.85 -5.15 -8.63
C ILE A 101 -2.89 -4.82 -7.14
N ILE A 102 -1.73 -4.53 -6.56
CA ILE A 102 -1.64 -4.19 -5.14
C ILE A 102 -2.40 -2.90 -4.84
N HIS A 103 -3.40 -2.99 -3.96
CA HIS A 103 -4.16 -1.83 -3.50
C HIS A 103 -3.44 -1.11 -2.37
N ARG A 104 -3.57 0.23 -2.36
CA ARG A 104 -3.01 1.13 -1.35
C ARG A 104 -4.11 1.71 -0.46
N PRO A 105 -3.76 2.36 0.66
CA PRO A 105 -4.76 3.01 1.50
C PRO A 105 -5.58 3.98 0.67
N PHE A 106 -6.88 4.06 0.96
CA PHE A 106 -7.78 4.97 0.24
C PHE A 106 -7.28 6.41 0.32
N ASP A 107 -7.31 7.10 -0.79
CA ASP A 107 -7.07 8.54 -0.90
C ASP A 107 -8.25 9.14 -1.66
N ASP A 108 -8.88 10.15 -1.07
CA ASP A 108 -10.06 10.81 -1.63
C ASP A 108 -9.75 11.67 -2.86
N MET A 109 -8.46 11.80 -3.22
CA MET A 109 -7.98 12.62 -4.33
C MET A 109 -8.50 14.05 -4.24
N GLY A 110 -8.42 14.65 -3.04
CA GLY A 110 -8.90 16.01 -2.80
C GLY A 110 -10.42 16.09 -2.77
N GLY A 111 -11.07 15.02 -2.32
CA GLY A 111 -12.51 14.90 -2.23
C GLY A 111 -13.19 14.48 -3.54
N THR A 112 -12.46 14.08 -4.59
CA THR A 112 -13.00 13.57 -5.87
C THR A 112 -13.77 12.26 -5.68
N PHE A 113 -13.39 11.48 -4.67
CA PHE A 113 -14.02 10.21 -4.35
C PHE A 113 -14.55 10.21 -2.92
N SER A 114 -15.73 9.62 -2.75
CA SER A 114 -16.30 9.26 -1.46
C SER A 114 -16.16 7.76 -1.23
N ARG A 115 -16.12 7.36 0.05
CA ARG A 115 -16.06 5.96 0.46
C ARG A 115 -17.06 5.70 1.60
N SER A 116 -17.78 4.60 1.51
CA SER A 116 -18.65 4.08 2.56
C SER A 116 -18.39 2.61 2.83
N PHE A 117 -18.76 2.17 4.03
CA PHE A 117 -18.81 0.77 4.41
C PHE A 117 -20.22 0.43 4.89
N GLU A 118 -20.67 -0.77 4.53
CA GLU A 118 -21.94 -1.33 4.99
C GLU A 118 -21.69 -2.76 5.47
N GLU A 119 -22.19 -3.11 6.65
CA GLU A 119 -22.28 -4.49 7.09
C GLU A 119 -23.57 -5.10 6.54
N PHE A 120 -23.44 -6.25 5.89
CA PHE A 120 -24.58 -6.98 5.37
C PHE A 120 -24.31 -8.49 5.40
N ALA A 121 -25.13 -9.21 6.16
CA ALA A 121 -25.11 -10.68 6.22
C ALA A 121 -23.75 -11.28 6.59
N GLY A 122 -23.04 -10.67 7.54
CA GLY A 122 -21.72 -11.09 8.00
C GLY A 122 -20.58 -10.69 7.06
N MET A 123 -20.85 -9.84 6.07
CA MET A 123 -19.87 -9.30 5.14
C MET A 123 -19.77 -7.78 5.31
N ILE A 124 -18.59 -7.24 5.04
CA ILE A 124 -18.41 -5.80 4.87
C ILE A 124 -18.37 -5.49 3.38
N VAL A 125 -19.18 -4.53 2.95
CA VAL A 125 -19.19 -4.00 1.59
C VAL A 125 -18.57 -2.61 1.62
N GLU A 126 -17.42 -2.46 0.99
CA GLU A 126 -16.81 -1.15 0.72
C GLU A 126 -17.30 -0.66 -0.64
N THR A 127 -17.82 0.57 -0.66
CA THR A 127 -18.19 1.26 -1.88
C THR A 127 -17.37 2.53 -2.01
N MET A 128 -16.74 2.74 -3.18
CA MET A 128 -16.11 4.01 -3.55
C MET A 128 -16.82 4.59 -4.75
N ILE A 129 -17.22 5.86 -4.68
CA ILE A 129 -18.00 6.54 -5.72
C ILE A 129 -17.32 7.86 -6.06
N ALA A 130 -17.15 8.14 -7.35
CA ALA A 130 -16.74 9.46 -7.83
C ALA A 130 -17.84 10.50 -7.58
N ASN A 131 -17.48 11.76 -7.37
CA ASN A 131 -18.45 12.80 -7.02
C ASN A 131 -19.57 13.04 -8.04
N ASP A 132 -19.33 12.72 -9.30
CA ASP A 132 -20.34 12.79 -10.36
C ASP A 132 -21.33 11.61 -10.32
N GLY A 133 -21.08 10.62 -9.46
CA GLY A 133 -21.86 9.40 -9.30
C GLY A 133 -21.67 8.38 -10.42
N GLN A 134 -20.91 8.71 -11.47
CA GLN A 134 -20.82 7.89 -12.68
C GLN A 134 -19.88 6.70 -12.53
N PHE A 135 -18.84 6.87 -11.72
CA PHE A 135 -17.84 5.85 -11.49
C PHE A 135 -17.96 5.26 -10.10
N ARG A 136 -18.00 3.93 -10.04
CA ARG A 136 -18.09 3.19 -8.79
C ARG A 136 -17.15 1.99 -8.76
N SER A 137 -16.57 1.73 -7.59
CA SER A 137 -15.81 0.51 -7.26
C SER A 137 -16.40 -0.15 -6.02
N VAL A 138 -16.31 -1.48 -5.96
CA VAL A 138 -16.83 -2.30 -4.86
C VAL A 138 -15.81 -3.32 -4.40
N ARG A 139 -15.69 -3.47 -3.07
CA ARG A 139 -15.00 -4.61 -2.46
C ARG A 139 -15.92 -5.26 -1.45
N ARG A 140 -15.91 -6.60 -1.39
CA ARG A 140 -16.61 -7.34 -0.34
C ARG A 140 -15.63 -8.17 0.46
N TRP A 141 -15.83 -8.12 1.76
CA TRP A 141 -14.96 -8.74 2.75
C TRP A 141 -15.78 -9.69 3.60
N ALA A 142 -15.24 -10.86 3.89
CA ALA A 142 -15.88 -11.84 4.75
C ALA A 142 -14.84 -12.59 5.56
N LYS A 143 -15.23 -13.13 6.72
CA LYS A 143 -14.39 -14.07 7.44
C LYS A 143 -14.40 -15.45 6.77
N LEU A 144 -13.22 -16.00 6.52
CA LEU A 144 -13.02 -17.40 6.13
C LEU A 144 -12.35 -18.09 7.32
N GLY A 145 -13.14 -18.78 8.14
CA GLY A 145 -12.70 -19.14 9.50
C GLY A 145 -12.69 -17.90 10.39
N ASP A 146 -11.56 -17.62 11.03
CA ASP A 146 -11.42 -16.49 11.96
C ASP A 146 -10.79 -15.24 11.32
N GLU A 147 -10.35 -15.33 10.06
CA GLU A 147 -9.61 -14.26 9.38
C GLU A 147 -10.46 -13.58 8.29
N TRP A 148 -10.40 -12.25 8.26
CA TRP A 148 -11.01 -11.43 7.22
C TRP A 148 -10.28 -11.62 5.88
N ASN A 149 -11.05 -11.73 4.80
CA ASN A 149 -10.52 -11.93 3.45
C ASN A 149 -11.27 -11.07 2.44
N LEU A 150 -10.57 -10.61 1.41
CA LEU A 150 -11.21 -10.08 0.20
C LEU A 150 -11.81 -11.25 -0.58
N ILE A 151 -13.12 -11.18 -0.82
CA ILE A 151 -13.87 -12.26 -1.49
C ILE A 151 -14.54 -11.82 -2.79
N PHE A 152 -14.63 -10.52 -3.04
CA PHE A 152 -15.12 -9.95 -4.28
C PHE A 152 -14.46 -8.61 -4.59
N TYR A 153 -14.10 -8.38 -5.85
CA TYR A 153 -13.58 -7.10 -6.33
C TYR A 153 -14.24 -6.63 -7.62
N GLN A 154 -14.68 -5.39 -7.64
CA GLN A 154 -15.06 -4.66 -8.84
C GLN A 154 -14.21 -3.39 -8.93
N PRO A 155 -13.41 -3.20 -9.99
CA PRO A 155 -12.62 -2.01 -10.19
C PRO A 155 -13.54 -0.80 -10.45
N MET A 156 -12.95 0.39 -10.41
CA MET A 156 -13.65 1.61 -10.77
C MET A 156 -14.12 1.49 -12.23
N GLY A 157 -15.43 1.63 -12.44
CA GLY A 157 -16.03 1.56 -13.77
C GLY A 157 -17.35 2.32 -13.82
N MET A 158 -17.80 2.60 -15.03
CA MET A 158 -19.09 3.25 -15.29
C MET A 158 -20.23 2.25 -15.01
N TYR A 159 -21.29 2.72 -14.35
CA TYR A 159 -22.47 1.90 -14.02
C TYR A 159 -23.77 2.69 -14.08
#